data_AF-A0A9D7K4V5-F1
#
_entry.id   AF-A0A9D7K4V5-F1
#
_cell.length_a   1.000
_cell.length_b   1.000
_cell.length_c   1.000
_cell.angle_alpha   90.00
_cell.angle_beta   90.00
_cell.angle_gamma   90.00
#
_symmetry.space_group_name_H-M   'P 1'
#
loop_
_entity.id
_entity.type
_entity.pdbx_description
1 polymer ?
#
loop_
_entity_poly.entity_id
_entity_poly.type
_entity_poly.pdbx_seq_one_letter_code
_entity_poly.pdbx_strand_id
1 'polypeptide(L)' 'MKKISIICILVLNIHFNSYAQWHEKNIATNNLLTSVEFISENEGFVTGKNLIYTTINGGKYLANLL' A
#
# COMPACT_ATOMS: atom_id res chain seq x y z
N MET A 1 11.97 -2.51 -41.79
CA MET A 1 12.04 -3.86 -41.18
C MET A 1 13.00 -3.93 -39.99
N LYS A 2 14.27 -3.49 -40.11
CA LYS A 2 15.24 -3.51 -38.98
C LYS A 2 14.83 -2.66 -37.76
N LYS A 3 14.31 -1.44 -37.99
CA LYS A 3 13.82 -0.55 -36.92
C LYS A 3 12.62 -1.14 -36.15
N ILE A 4 11.68 -1.77 -36.86
CA ILE A 4 10.54 -2.50 -36.25
C ILE A 4 11.05 -3.65 -35.38
N SER A 5 12.03 -4.43 -35.87
CA SER A 5 12.61 -5.54 -35.11
C SER A 5 13.28 -5.07 -33.81
N ILE A 6 14.01 -3.95 -33.85
CA ILE A 6 14.61 -3.34 -32.65
C ILE A 6 13.54 -2.92 -31.63
N ILE A 7 12.44 -2.31 -32.09
CA ILE A 7 11.33 -1.91 -31.21
C ILE A 7 10.66 -3.15 -30.57
N CYS A 8 10.44 -4.22 -31.34
CA CYS A 8 9.89 -5.46 -30.80
C CYS A 8 10.80 -6.08 -29.71
N ILE A 9 12.12 -6.09 -29.93
CA ILE A 9 13.10 -6.57 -28.94
C ILE A 9 13.08 -5.70 -27.68
N LEU A 10 12.94 -4.38 -27.80
CA LEU A 10 12.84 -3.47 -26.65
C LEU A 10 11.56 -3.70 -25.82
N VAL A 11 10.43 -3.97 -26.48
CA VAL A 11 9.15 -4.24 -25.80
C VAL A 11 9.14 -5.59 -25.10
N LEU A 12 9.82 -6.60 -25.65
CA LEU A 12 9.94 -7.94 -25.07
C LEU A 12 10.71 -7.96 -23.74
N ASN A 13 11.48 -6.92 -23.41
CA ASN A 13 12.23 -6.80 -22.15
C ASN A 13 11.44 -6.10 -21.02
N ILE A 14 10.21 -5.65 -21.28
CA ILE A 14 9.40 -4.96 -20.27
C ILE A 14 8.64 -6.01 -19.45
N HIS A 15 9.28 -6.53 -18.41
CA HIS A 15 8.62 -7.40 -17.43
C HIS A 15 7.88 -6.54 -16.39
N PHE A 16 6.56 -6.38 -16.55
CA PHE A 16 5.71 -5.84 -15.48
C PHE A 16 5.41 -6.94 -14.47
N ASN A 17 6.21 -7.03 -13.42
CA ASN A 17 5.88 -7.84 -12.26
C ASN A 17 4.84 -7.08 -11.41
N SER A 18 3.55 -7.19 -11.74
CA SER A 18 2.47 -6.64 -10.92
C SER A 18 2.04 -7.65 -9.85
N TYR A 19 2.91 -7.89 -8.87
CA TYR A 19 2.54 -8.63 -7.66
C TYR A 19 2.20 -7.65 -6.54
N ALA A 20 1.32 -8.06 -5.63
CA ALA A 20 1.07 -7.32 -4.40
C ALA A 20 2.40 -7.14 -3.64
N GLN A 21 2.76 -5.90 -3.36
CA GLN A 21 3.99 -5.55 -2.63
C GLN A 21 3.64 -5.15 -1.21
N TRP A 22 4.41 -5.66 -0.25
CA TRP A 22 4.37 -5.18 1.12
C TRP A 22 5.34 -4.02 1.27
N HIS A 23 4.81 -2.85 1.62
CA HIS A 23 5.62 -1.69 1.98
C HIS A 23 5.36 -1.36 3.44
N GLU A 24 6.42 -1.30 4.23
CA GLU A 24 6.32 -0.90 5.62
C GLU A 24 5.82 0.56 5.70
N LYS A 25 4.75 0.76 6.46
CA LYS A 25 4.22 2.08 6.74
C LYS A 25 4.70 2.51 8.11
N ASN A 26 5.71 3.37 8.14
CA ASN A 26 6.15 3.99 9.39
C ASN A 26 5.06 4.97 9.87
N ILE A 27 4.52 4.70 11.05
CA ILE A 27 3.59 5.56 11.78
C ILE A 27 4.25 5.99 13.08
N ALA A 28 3.91 7.18 13.58
CA ALA A 28 4.53 7.77 14.76
C ALA A 28 4.05 7.10 16.08
N THR A 29 4.31 5.80 16.25
CA THR A 29 4.02 5.05 17.47
C THR A 29 4.99 3.89 17.68
N ASN A 30 5.31 3.64 18.96
CA ASN A 30 6.06 2.47 19.41
C ASN A 30 5.14 1.40 20.06
N ASN A 31 3.84 1.66 20.13
CA ASN A 31 2.87 0.72 20.70
C ASN A 31 2.52 -0.36 19.67
N LEU A 32 2.30 -1.58 20.16
CA LEU A 32 1.84 -2.70 19.34
C LEU A 32 0.44 -2.41 18.77
N LEU A 33 0.33 -2.50 17.45
CA LEU A 33 -0.95 -2.57 16.73
C LEU A 33 -1.40 -4.03 16.68
N THR A 34 -2.67 -4.28 16.98
CA THR A 34 -3.20 -5.65 17.18
C THR A 34 -4.39 -5.97 16.29
N SER A 35 -5.04 -4.98 15.66
CA SER A 35 -6.19 -5.21 14.78
C SER A 35 -6.30 -4.16 13.68
N VAL A 36 -6.85 -4.57 12.55
CA VAL A 36 -7.18 -3.72 11.39
C VAL A 36 -8.52 -4.17 10.80
N GLU A 37 -9.40 -3.22 10.52
CA GLU A 37 -10.72 -3.48 9.91
C GLU A 37 -11.10 -2.36 8.93
N PHE A 38 -11.73 -2.75 7.81
CA PHE A 38 -12.20 -1.82 6.78
C PHE A 38 -13.72 -1.96 6.61
N ILE A 39 -14.42 -0.83 6.66
CA ILE A 39 -15.87 -0.75 6.40
C ILE A 39 -16.16 -0.42 4.92
N SER A 40 -15.16 0.11 4.21
CA SER A 40 -15.16 0.28 2.76
C SER A 40 -13.73 0.20 2.22
N GLU A 41 -13.55 0.28 0.89
CA GLU A 41 -12.22 0.30 0.26
C GLU A 41 -11.36 1.48 0.74
N ASN A 42 -11.98 2.55 1.23
CA ASN A 42 -11.31 3.78 1.65
C ASN A 42 -11.29 3.95 3.16
N GLU A 43 -12.35 3.55 3.85
CA GLU A 43 -12.55 3.83 5.27
C GLU A 43 -12.23 2.62 6.15
N GLY A 44 -11.38 2.82 7.14
CA GLY A 44 -10.95 1.76 8.04
C GLY A 44 -10.29 2.25 9.32
N PHE A 45 -10.04 1.30 10.22
CA PHE A 45 -9.53 1.50 11.56
C PHE A 45 -8.34 0.60 11.82
N VAL A 46 -7.34 1.12 12.54
CA VAL A 46 -6.21 0.34 13.06
C VAL A 46 -6.14 0.60 14.56
N THR A 47 -6.15 -0.47 15.35
CA THR A 47 -6.16 -0.37 16.83
C THR A 47 -5.00 -1.12 17.45
N GLY A 48 -4.65 -0.71 18.65
CA GLY A 48 -3.56 -1.29 19.43
C GLY A 48 -3.64 -0.88 20.88
N LYS A 49 -2.53 -1.03 21.61
CA LYS A 49 -2.45 -0.64 23.03
C LYS A 49 -2.74 0.86 23.20
N ASN A 50 -3.95 1.19 23.65
CA ASN A 50 -4.47 2.54 23.86
C ASN A 50 -4.34 3.47 22.63
N LEU A 51 -4.43 2.91 21.42
CA LEU A 51 -4.35 3.68 20.18
C LEU A 51 -5.47 3.31 19.23
N ILE A 52 -6.01 4.33 18.56
CA ILE A 52 -6.99 4.20 17.49
C ILE A 52 -6.55 5.13 16.37
N TYR A 53 -6.28 4.57 15.20
CA TYR A 53 -6.05 5.31 13.97
C TYR A 53 -7.21 5.09 12.99
N THR A 54 -7.53 6.10 12.20
CA THR A 54 -8.48 6.03 11.09
C THR A 54 -7.84 6.35 9.76
N THR A 55 -8.41 5.80 8.70
CA THR A 55 -8.07 6.15 7.31
C THR A 55 -9.34 6.38 6.50
N ILE A 56 -9.23 7.24 5.48
CA ILE A 56 -10.26 7.51 4.46
C ILE A 56 -9.71 7.32 3.04
N ASN A 57 -8.56 6.64 2.92
CA ASN A 57 -7.86 6.41 1.66
C ASN A 57 -7.12 5.07 1.63
N GLY A 58 -7.75 4.02 2.17
CA GLY A 58 -7.25 2.66 2.04
C GLY A 58 -5.95 2.41 2.82
N GLY A 59 -5.72 3.14 3.92
CA GLY A 59 -4.53 3.00 4.75
C GLY A 59 -3.31 3.76 4.23
N LYS A 60 -3.43 4.56 3.16
CA LYS A 60 -2.33 5.41 2.67
C LYS A 60 -1.91 6.44 3.71
N TYR A 61 -2.87 6.98 4.45
CA TYR A 61 -2.68 7.86 5.60
C TYR A 61 -3.54 7.40 6.77
N LEU A 62 -2.96 7.43 7.97
CA LEU A 62 -3.59 7.09 9.24
C LEU A 62 -3.59 8.34 10.14
N ALA A 63 -4.77 8.77 10.57
CA ALA A 63 -4.95 9.87 11.51
C ALA A 63 -5.13 9.30 12.93
N ASN A 64 -4.39 9.81 13.90
CA ASN A 64 -4.54 9.39 15.30
C ASN A 64 -5.76 10.08 15.93
N LEU A 65 -6.58 9.32 16.64
CA LEU A 65 -7.76 9.83 17.37
C LEU A 65 -7.56 9.92 18.89
N LEU A 66 -6.43 9.44 19.43
CA LEU A 66 -6.08 9.48 20.85
C LEU A 66 -4.70 10.11 21.08
#